data_AF-A0A9N9DPY7-F1
#
_entry.id   AF-A0A9N9DPY7-F1
#
_cell.length_a   1.000
_cell.length_b   1.000
_cell.length_c   1.000
_cell.angle_alpha   90.00
_cell.angle_beta   90.00
_cell.angle_gamma   90.00
#
_symmetry.space_group_name_H-M   'P 1'
#
loop_
_entity.id
_entity.type
_entity.pdbx_description
1 polymer ?
#
loop_
_entity_poly.entity_id
_entity_poly.type
_entity_poly.pdbx_seq_one_letter_code
_entity_poly.pdbx_strand_id
1 'polypeptide(L)' 'SGEALELLNSLSKESTSLVFLDPQYEKVSNVLSVNYPLFFQSDYQILRILEQVERVLKPSAFCLL' A
#
# COMPACT_ATOMS: atom_id res chain seq x y z
N SER A 1 -8.43 -7.32 7.08
CA SER A 1 -7.29 -6.37 6.94
C SER A 1 -6.22 -7.06 6.11
N GLY A 2 -5.59 -6.35 5.16
CA GLY A 2 -4.47 -6.90 4.39
C GLY A 2 -3.16 -6.69 5.14
N GLU A 3 -2.17 -7.55 4.90
CA GLU A 3 -0.84 -7.54 5.55
C GLU A 3 -0.18 -6.14 5.51
N ALA A 4 -0.28 -5.44 4.37
CA ALA A 4 0.25 -4.09 4.21
C ALA A 4 -0.41 -3.03 5.12
N LEU A 5 -1.72 -3.10 5.32
CA LEU A 5 -2.43 -2.14 6.18
C LEU A 5 -2.10 -2.37 7.66
N GLU A 6 -1.94 -3.62 8.08
CA GLU A 6 -1.54 -3.94 9.45
C GLU A 6 -0.11 -3.46 9.72
N LEU A 7 0.80 -3.68 8.77
CA LEU A 7 2.16 -3.16 8.85
C LEU A 7 2.16 -1.63 8.97
N LEU A 8 1.47 -0.92 8.06
CA LEU A 8 1.44 0.54 8.09
C LEU A 8 0.81 1.09 9.37
N ASN A 9 -0.21 0.43 9.92
CA ASN A 9 -0.82 0.82 11.20
C ASN A 9 0.12 0.66 12.40
N SER A 10 1.08 -0.27 12.34
CA SER A 10 2.09 -0.44 13.40
C SER A 10 3.13 0.69 13.44
N LEU A 11 3.29 1.44 12.34
CA LEU A 11 4.26 2.53 12.23
C LEU A 11 3.71 3.82 12.85
N SER A 12 4.58 4.55 13.57
CA SER A 12 4.23 5.87 14.09
C SER A 12 4.10 6.91 12.99
N LYS A 13 3.37 8.00 13.27
CA LYS A 13 3.21 9.13 12.36
C LYS A 13 4.58 9.76 12.04
N GLU A 14 4.80 10.19 10.80
CA GLU A 14 6.03 10.89 10.36
C GLU A 14 7.34 10.14 10.75
N SER A 15 7.31 8.81 10.68
CA SER A 15 8.43 7.96 11.08
C SER A 15 9.32 7.55 9.90
N THR A 16 8.78 7.58 8.68
CA THR A 16 9.38 6.99 7.49
C THR A 16 9.91 8.05 6.56
N SER A 17 11.12 7.84 6.03
CA SER A 17 11.79 8.78 5.12
C SER A 17 11.65 8.41 3.63
N LEU A 18 11.30 7.16 3.34
CA LEU A 18 11.17 6.64 1.97
C LEU A 18 10.20 5.46 1.97
N VAL A 19 9.24 5.48 1.03
CA VAL A 19 8.34 4.36 0.76
C VAL A 19 8.44 4.00 -0.71
N PHE A 20 8.64 2.72 -1.00
CA PHE A 20 8.44 2.15 -2.33
C PHE A 20 7.10 1.43 -2.33
N LEU A 21 6.18 1.85 -3.17
CA LEU A 21 4.84 1.29 -3.24
C LEU A 21 4.53 0.95 -4.69
N ASP A 22 4.41 -0.34 -4.99
CA ASP A 22 3.93 -0.84 -6.28
C ASP A 22 2.54 -1.45 -6.06
N PRO A 23 1.46 -0.64 -6.08
CA PRO A 23 0.12 -1.11 -5.80
C PRO A 23 -0.47 -1.83 -7.01
N GLN A 24 -1.56 -2.56 -6.80
CA GLN A 24 -2.29 -3.18 -7.90
C GLN A 24 -3.00 -2.11 -8.76
N TYR A 25 -2.50 -1.85 -9.98
CA TYR A 25 -3.07 -0.84 -10.88
C TYR A 25 -4.34 -1.27 -11.61
N GLU A 26 -4.51 -2.56 -11.86
CA GLU A 26 -5.63 -3.12 -12.62
C GLU A 26 -6.56 -3.94 -11.73
N LYS A 27 -7.84 -4.01 -12.08
CA LYS A 27 -8.76 -4.92 -11.41
C LYS A 27 -8.30 -6.35 -11.67
N VAL A 28 -8.22 -7.19 -10.64
CA VAL A 28 -7.68 -8.56 -10.80
C VAL A 28 -8.46 -9.41 -11.81
N SER A 29 -9.74 -9.11 -12.05
CA SER A 29 -10.52 -9.72 -13.14
C SER A 29 -9.89 -9.54 -14.53
N ASN A 30 -9.06 -8.51 -14.70
CA ASN A 30 -8.44 -8.12 -15.97
C ASN A 30 -6.98 -8.59 -16.09
N VAL A 31 -6.40 -9.19 -15.04
CA VAL A 31 -4.99 -9.57 -15.00
C VAL A 31 -4.87 -11.09 -15.01
N LEU A 32 -3.91 -11.63 -15.78
CA LEU A 32 -3.59 -13.06 -15.79
C LEU A 32 -3.22 -13.52 -14.37
N SER A 33 -4.09 -14.33 -13.75
CA SER A 33 -3.83 -14.89 -12.43
C SER A 33 -2.71 -15.93 -12.53
N VAL A 34 -1.51 -15.57 -12.12
CA VAL A 34 -0.50 -16.56 -11.73
C VAL A 34 -1.01 -17.29 -10.48
N ASN A 35 -0.75 -18.61 -10.37
CA ASN A 35 -1.03 -19.42 -9.18
C ASN A 35 -0.14 -18.99 -8.00
N TYR A 36 -0.28 -17.74 -7.59
CA TYR A 36 0.39 -17.14 -6.46
C TYR A 36 -0.72 -16.64 -5.52
N PRO A 37 -0.60 -16.79 -4.19
CA PRO A 37 -1.61 -16.33 -3.25
C PRO A 37 -1.56 -14.81 -3.12
N LEU A 38 -1.84 -14.08 -4.20
CA LEU A 38 -2.07 -12.65 -4.18
C LEU A 38 -3.50 -12.44 -3.68
N PHE A 39 -3.62 -12.00 -2.43
CA PHE A 39 -4.90 -11.57 -1.89
C PHE A 39 -5.37 -10.35 -2.69
N PHE A 40 -6.55 -10.48 -3.29
CA PHE A 40 -7.17 -9.41 -4.08
C PHE A 40 -7.26 -8.12 -3.25
N GLN A 41 -6.80 -7.01 -3.83
CA GLN A 41 -6.99 -5.68 -3.25
C GLN A 41 -8.06 -4.94 -4.04
N SER A 42 -9.09 -4.49 -3.34
CA SER A 42 -10.07 -3.54 -3.86
C SER A 42 -9.50 -2.14 -3.94
N ASP A 43 -10.05 -1.30 -4.82
CA ASP A 43 -9.71 0.13 -4.93
C ASP A 43 -9.76 0.82 -3.55
N TYR A 44 -10.73 0.43 -2.72
CA TYR A 44 -10.85 0.92 -1.33
C TYR A 44 -9.62 0.54 -0.49
N GLN A 45 -9.13 -0.69 -0.56
CA GLN A 45 -7.93 -1.11 0.17
C GLN A 45 -6.68 -0.35 -0.29
N ILE A 46 -6.54 -0.10 -1.59
CA ILE A 46 -5.42 0.68 -2.14
C ILE A 46 -5.46 2.12 -1.63
N LEU A 47 -6.64 2.76 -1.66
CA LEU A 47 -6.81 4.11 -1.11
C LEU A 47 -6.44 4.17 0.38
N ARG A 48 -6.87 3.18 1.17
CA ARG A 48 -6.50 3.10 2.59
C ARG A 48 -4.99 2.91 2.79
N ILE A 49 -4.32 2.17 1.91
CA ILE A 49 -2.85 2.02 1.95
C ILE A 49 -2.19 3.38 1.68
N LEU A 50 -2.63 4.11 0.65
CA LEU A 50 -2.09 5.43 0.30
C LEU A 50 -2.29 6.45 1.45
N GLU A 51 -3.47 6.48 2.08
CA GLU A 51 -3.74 7.31 3.26
C GLU A 51 -2.78 7.01 4.41
N GLN A 52 -2.51 5.73 4.67
CA GLN A 52 -1.58 5.34 5.74
C GLN A 52 -0.12 5.64 5.37
N VAL A 53 0.26 5.52 4.11
CA VAL A 53 1.58 5.94 3.62
C VAL A 53 1.80 7.43 3.86
N GLU A 54 0.83 8.27 3.53
CA GLU A 54 0.88 9.72 3.81
C GLU A 54 1.08 9.99 5.32
N ARG A 55 0.33 9.29 6.19
CA ARG A 55 0.46 9.44 7.65
C ARG A 55 1.86 9.13 8.17
N VAL A 56 2.51 8.09 7.64
CA VAL A 56 3.81 7.61 8.16
C VAL A 56 5.00 8.36 7.54
N LEU A 57 4.82 9.02 6.40
CA LEU A 57 5.88 9.81 5.76
C LEU A 57 6.21 11.07 6.56
N LYS A 58 7.50 11.38 6.69
CA LYS A 58 7.96 12.68 7.18
C LYS A 58 7.65 13.78 6.15
N PRO A 59 7.55 15.06 6.56
CA PRO A 59 7.29 16.16 5.62
C PRO A 59 8.28 16.28 4.45
N SER A 60 9.53 15.85 4.63
CA SER A 60 10.57 15.87 3.60
C SER A 60 10.81 14.51 2.93
N ALA A 61 9.98 13.51 3.23
CA ALA A 61 10.09 12.18 2.69
C ALA A 61 9.42 12.06 1.33
N PHE A 62 9.73 10.98 0.61
CA PHE A 62 9.16 10.70 -0.70
C PHE A 62 8.54 9.29 -0.73
N CYS A 63 7.44 9.18 -1.47
CA CYS A 63 6.89 7.90 -1.91
C CYS A 63 7.22 7.73 -3.39
N LEU A 64 7.75 6.57 -3.76
CA LEU A 64 7.97 6.17 -5.15
C LEU A 64 6.88 5.15 -5.51
N LEU A 65 6.10 5.51 -6.54
CA LEU A 65 4.98 4.75 -7.11
C LEU A 65 5.38 4.10 -8.44
#